data_AF-A0A536SR81-F1
#
_entry.id   AF-A0A536SR81-F1
#
_cell.length_a   1.000
_cell.length_b   1.000
_cell.length_c   1.000
_cell.angle_alpha   90.00
_cell.angle_beta   90.00
_cell.angle_gamma   90.00
#
_symmetry.space_group_name_H-M   'P 1'
#
loop_
_entity.id
_entity.type
_entity.pdbx_description
1 polymer ?
#
loop_
_entity_poly.entity_id
_entity_poly.type
_entity_poly.pdbx_seq_one_letter_code
_entity_poly.pdbx_strand_id
1 'polypeptide(L)' 'FYVKERGCVPPFTLGHEPLGIVEALGPRAKGAKVGDKRLVYPWIGCGKCAVCKAGQDNYCVSGTRFLGVNRAGAY' A
#
# COMPACT_ATOMS: atom_id res chain seq x y z
N PHE A 1 16.24 15.83 4.37
CA PHE A 1 14.85 15.33 4.41
C PHE A 1 14.19 15.51 3.05
N TYR A 2 14.75 14.88 2.01
CA TYR A 2 14.21 15.00 0.66
C TYR A 2 13.30 13.81 0.35
N VAL A 3 12.20 14.05 -0.36
CA VAL A 3 11.22 13.03 -0.77
C VAL A 3 11.89 11.87 -1.54
N LYS A 4 12.97 12.15 -2.29
CA LYS A 4 13.80 11.13 -2.96
C LYS A 4 14.41 10.10 -2.01
N GLU A 5 14.79 10.49 -0.79
CA GLU A 5 15.41 9.62 0.22
C GLU A 5 14.41 8.59 0.76
N ARG A 6 13.10 8.79 0.51
CA ARG A 6 12.02 7.87 0.89
C ARG A 6 11.62 6.91 -0.23
N GLY A 7 12.27 6.98 -1.40
CA GLY A 7 11.99 6.11 -2.55
C GLY A 7 11.08 6.72 -3.62
N CYS A 8 10.64 7.96 -3.47
CA CYS A 8 9.95 8.72 -4.52
C CYS A 8 10.96 9.34 -5.50
N VAL A 9 11.48 8.54 -6.42
CA VAL A 9 12.39 8.99 -7.49
C VAL A 9 11.63 9.03 -8.81
N PRO A 10 11.53 10.18 -9.50
CA PRO A 10 10.86 10.27 -10.79
C PRO A 10 11.45 9.35 -11.87
N PRO A 11 10.64 8.81 -12.80
CA PRO A 11 9.18 8.93 -12.84
C PRO A 11 8.52 8.11 -11.72
N PHE A 12 7.57 8.73 -11.00
CA PHE A 12 6.90 8.10 -9.86
C PHE A 12 5.41 8.43 -9.85
N THR A 13 4.57 7.40 -9.84
CA THR A 13 3.11 7.55 -9.73
C THR A 13 2.72 7.81 -8.28
N LEU A 14 2.10 8.96 -8.02
CA LEU A 14 1.57 9.36 -6.71
C LEU A 14 0.17 8.78 -6.46
N GLY A 15 -0.46 9.18 -5.35
CA GLY A 15 -1.84 8.82 -4.99
C GLY A 15 -1.92 7.72 -3.94
N HIS A 16 -2.12 8.10 -2.67
CA HIS A 16 -2.17 7.19 -1.52
C HIS A 16 -3.58 7.04 -0.92
N GLU A 17 -4.62 7.55 -1.60
CA GLU A 17 -6.02 7.47 -1.17
C GLU A 17 -6.88 6.75 -2.23
N PRO A 18 -6.65 5.46 -2.52
CA PRO A 18 -7.27 4.81 -3.67
C PRO A 18 -8.69 4.34 -3.32
N LEU A 19 -9.64 4.71 -4.17
CA LEU A 19 -10.97 4.14 -4.23
C LEU A 19 -11.21 3.60 -5.64
N GLY A 20 -11.70 2.38 -5.75
CA GLY A 20 -11.96 1.79 -7.06
C GLY A 20 -12.91 0.60 -7.02
N ILE A 21 -13.09 0.01 -8.20
CA ILE A 21 -13.78 -1.27 -8.39
C ILE A 21 -12.74 -2.38 -8.54
N VAL A 22 -12.93 -3.50 -7.86
CA VAL A 22 -12.06 -4.67 -8.00
C VAL A 22 -12.26 -5.26 -9.39
N GLU A 23 -11.26 -5.10 -10.26
CA GLU A 23 -11.30 -5.62 -11.63
C GLU A 23 -10.94 -7.12 -11.70
N ALA A 24 -9.96 -7.55 -10.91
CA ALA A 24 -9.47 -8.93 -10.92
C ALA A 24 -8.93 -9.35 -9.55
N LEU A 25 -8.85 -10.67 -9.33
CA LEU A 25 -8.33 -11.27 -8.11
C LEU A 25 -7.15 -12.19 -8.42
N GLY A 26 -6.10 -12.12 -7.59
CA GLY A 26 -5.03 -13.10 -7.61
C GLY A 26 -5.47 -14.44 -6.99
N PRO A 27 -4.75 -15.55 -7.26
CA PRO A 27 -5.15 -16.89 -6.84
C PRO A 27 -5.20 -17.10 -5.31
N ARG A 28 -4.57 -16.21 -4.54
CA ARG A 28 -4.58 -16.23 -3.07
C ARG A 28 -5.39 -15.09 -2.44
N ALA A 29 -6.03 -14.24 -3.24
CA ALA A 29 -6.85 -13.15 -2.73
C ALA A 29 -8.09 -13.69 -2.04
N LYS A 30 -8.41 -13.16 -0.86
CA LYS A 30 -9.58 -13.54 -0.05
C LYS A 30 -10.27 -12.27 0.46
N GLY A 31 -11.58 -12.34 0.71
CA GLY A 31 -12.35 -11.24 1.33
C GLY A 31 -12.84 -10.14 0.38
N ALA A 32 -12.54 -10.22 -0.92
CA ALA A 32 -13.04 -9.33 -1.97
C ALA A 32 -13.62 -10.13 -3.14
N LYS A 33 -14.49 -9.50 -3.92
CA LYS A 33 -15.07 -10.02 -5.16
C LYS A 33 -14.84 -9.04 -6.31
N VAL A 34 -14.74 -9.56 -7.54
CA VAL A 34 -14.76 -8.71 -8.74
C VAL A 34 -16.07 -7.89 -8.74
N GLY A 35 -15.97 -6.60 -9.05
CA GLY A 35 -17.08 -5.65 -9.00
C GLY A 35 -17.27 -4.94 -7.65
N ASP A 36 -16.58 -5.37 -6.57
CA ASP A 36 -16.68 -4.69 -5.28
C ASP A 36 -16.10 -3.27 -5.36
N LYS A 37 -16.80 -2.29 -4.77
CA LYS A 37 -16.25 -0.95 -4.52
C LYS A 37 -15.44 -0.95 -3.23
N ARG A 38 -14.15 -0.65 -3.30
CA ARG A 38 -13.22 -0.76 -2.17
C ARG A 38 -12.32 0.45 -2.02
N LEU A 39 -12.15 0.89 -0.78
CA LEU A 39 -11.05 1.76 -0.37
C LEU A 39 -9.83 0.88 -0.09
N VAL A 40 -8.65 1.31 -0.54
CA VAL A 40 -7.39 0.61 -0.29
C VAL A 40 -6.69 1.24 0.91
N TYR A 41 -6.29 0.41 1.87
CA TYR A 41 -5.42 0.84 2.97
C TYR A 41 -3.96 0.94 2.45
N PRO A 42 -3.37 2.14 2.35
CA PRO A 42 -2.08 2.33 1.68
C PRO A 42 -0.88 1.95 2.56
N TRP A 43 -1.05 1.89 3.89
CA TRP A 43 0.04 1.77 4.87
C TRP A 43 0.47 0.33 5.10
N ILE A 44 0.96 -0.33 4.05
CA ILE A 44 1.32 -1.75 4.09
C ILE A 44 2.69 -1.96 4.74
N GLY A 45 2.73 -2.60 5.90
CA GLY A 45 3.95 -2.94 6.64
C GLY A 45 4.57 -4.28 6.21
N CYS A 46 5.67 -4.71 6.85
CA CYS A 46 6.32 -5.97 6.49
C CYS A 46 5.55 -7.24 6.90
N GLY A 47 4.54 -7.13 7.76
CA GLY A 47 3.73 -8.27 8.23
C GLY A 47 4.44 -9.21 9.21
N LYS A 48 5.72 -8.97 9.55
CA LYS A 48 6.53 -9.89 10.38
C LYS A 48 7.11 -9.29 11.66
N CYS A 49 7.28 -7.97 11.74
CA CYS A 49 7.82 -7.31 12.94
C CYS A 49 6.78 -7.20 14.05
N ALA A 50 7.22 -6.88 15.28
CA ALA A 50 6.33 -6.73 16.44
C ALA A 50 5.22 -5.70 16.19
N VAL A 51 5.55 -4.59 15.54
CA VAL A 51 4.61 -3.51 15.21
C VAL A 51 3.51 -4.00 14.25
N CYS A 52 3.87 -4.66 13.14
CA CYS A 52 2.89 -5.26 12.22
C CYS A 52 2.05 -6.35 12.91
N LYS A 53 2.66 -7.17 13.76
CA LYS A 53 1.92 -8.19 14.52
C LYS A 53 0.93 -7.59 15.52
N ALA A 54 1.15 -6.35 15.95
CA ALA A 54 0.20 -5.57 16.75
C ALA A 54 -0.87 -4.84 15.91
N GLY A 55 -0.94 -5.08 14.60
CA GLY A 55 -1.89 -4.42 13.70
C GLY A 55 -1.55 -2.95 13.40
N GLN A 56 -0.32 -2.54 13.67
CA GLN A 56 0.16 -1.16 13.58
C GLN A 56 1.04 -0.96 12.34
N ASP A 57 0.66 -1.52 11.19
CA ASP A 57 1.44 -1.53 9.96
C ASP A 57 1.93 -0.15 9.50
N ASN A 58 1.17 0.91 9.80
CA ASN A 58 1.54 2.30 9.56
C ASN A 58 2.78 2.78 10.32
N TYR A 59 3.13 2.15 11.46
CA TYR A 59 4.33 2.42 12.24
C TYR A 59 5.50 1.49 11.89
N CYS A 60 5.34 0.64 10.86
CA CYS A 60 6.41 -0.26 10.46
C CYS A 60 7.64 0.54 9.97
N VAL A 61 8.81 0.25 10.52
CA VAL A 61 10.09 0.89 10.11
C VAL A 61 10.94 -0.02 9.22
N SER A 62 10.47 -1.24 8.95
CA SER A 62 11.21 -2.26 8.19
C SER A 62 10.39 -2.66 6.96
N GLY A 63 10.92 -2.43 5.76
CA GLY A 63 10.34 -2.97 4.52
C GLY A 63 8.92 -2.50 4.23
N THR A 64 8.65 -1.21 4.47
CA THR A 64 7.36 -0.57 4.17
C THR A 64 7.06 -0.60 2.67
N ARG A 65 5.78 -0.74 2.34
CA ARG A 65 5.26 -0.75 0.96
C ARG A 65 4.09 0.22 0.85
N PHE A 66 4.35 1.48 1.19
CA PHE A 66 3.34 2.53 1.23
C PHE A 66 3.01 3.00 -0.18
N LEU A 67 1.78 2.69 -0.62
CA LEU A 67 1.29 3.04 -1.96
C LEU A 67 1.21 4.57 -2.11
N GLY A 68 1.68 5.10 -3.23
CA GLY A 68 1.75 6.54 -3.50
C GLY A 68 2.80 7.31 -2.70
N VAL A 69 3.64 6.64 -1.90
CA VAL A 69 4.66 7.26 -1.02
C VAL A 69 6.05 6.65 -1.19
N ASN A 70 6.17 5.33 -1.31
CA ASN A 70 7.43 4.67 -1.67
C ASN A 70 7.24 3.50 -2.64
N ARG A 71 6.00 3.30 -3.09
CA ARG A 71 5.57 2.42 -4.15
C ARG A 71 4.59 3.19 -5.02
N ALA A 72 4.50 2.84 -6.30
CA ALA A 72 3.56 3.46 -7.23
C ALA A 72 2.13 3.46 -6.64
N GLY A 73 1.48 4.62 -6.72
CA GLY A 73 0.13 4.86 -6.25
C GLY A 73 -0.92 4.69 -7.33
N ALA A 74 -2.04 5.41 -7.16
CA ALA A 74 -3.28 5.19 -7.89
C ALA A 74 -3.71 6.33 -8.85
N TYR A 75 -2.83 7.28 -9.16
CA TYR A 75 -3.07 8.26 -10.23
C TYR A 75 -2.76 7.71 -11.62
#